data_AF-A0A6N4WEX7-F1
#
_entry.id   AF-A0A6N4WEX7-F1
#
_cell.length_a   1.000
_cell.length_b   1.000
_cell.length_c   1.000
_cell.angle_alpha   90.00
_cell.angle_beta   90.00
_cell.angle_gamma   90.00
#
_symmetry.space_group_name_H-M   'P 1'
#
loop_
_entity.id
_entity.type
_entity.pdbx_description
1 polymer ?
#
loop_
_entity_poly.entity_id
_entity_poly.type
_entity_poly.pdbx_seq_one_letter_code
_entity_poly.pdbx_strand_id
1 'polypeptide(L)'
;MARIGHDSLIVRAVRRPDATWLFTLRYTVYFDQSELGLRFDDSVAVVAEEFAAPVPFVACGRSVLRTKRVVVDDDVITRLDDVRATVCLRRRGGADALTQSARVRRISAQSLGTRPRGPGTVSSTGRLSGGASRGPS
;
A
#
# COMPACT_ATOMS: atom_id res chain seq x y z
N MET A 1 20.44 12.81 10.13
CA MET A 1 20.80 11.52 9.52
C MET A 1 19.52 10.87 9.06
N ALA A 2 19.60 9.98 8.07
CA ALA A 2 18.45 9.27 7.55
C ALA A 2 17.69 8.58 8.68
N ARG A 3 16.36 8.61 8.62
CA ARG A 3 15.51 7.92 9.60
C ARG A 3 14.18 7.52 8.98
N ILE A 4 13.66 6.39 9.42
CA ILE A 4 12.29 5.97 9.09
C ILE A 4 11.35 6.65 10.09
N GLY A 5 10.26 7.24 9.61
CA GLY A 5 9.30 7.96 10.46
C GLY A 5 8.55 6.99 11.38
N HIS A 6 8.66 7.20 12.70
CA HIS A 6 8.10 6.30 13.72
C HIS A 6 6.60 6.02 13.53
N ASP A 7 5.81 7.05 13.20
CA ASP A 7 4.36 6.93 12.99
C ASP A 7 3.95 6.80 11.52
N SER A 8 4.93 6.59 10.64
CA SER A 8 4.68 6.56 9.19
C SER A 8 4.48 5.15 8.65
N LEU A 9 4.86 4.11 9.40
CA LEU A 9 4.75 2.72 8.96
C LEU A 9 3.30 2.23 9.09
N ILE A 10 2.59 2.33 7.98
CA ILE A 10 1.22 1.84 7.83
C ILE A 10 1.27 0.51 7.10
N VAL A 11 0.66 -0.51 7.71
CA VAL A 11 0.62 -1.86 7.14
C VAL A 11 -0.83 -2.24 6.89
N ARG A 12 -1.12 -2.63 5.65
CA ARG A 12 -2.41 -3.19 5.25
C ARG A 12 -2.21 -4.61 4.77
N ALA A 13 -2.99 -5.55 5.30
CA ALA A 13 -2.98 -6.95 4.90
C ALA A 13 -4.32 -7.30 4.24
N VAL A 14 -4.28 -8.00 3.11
CA VAL A 14 -5.46 -8.52 2.42
C VAL A 14 -5.24 -9.97 2.07
N ARG A 15 -6.08 -10.86 2.60
CA ARG A 15 -6.12 -12.26 2.18
C ARG A 15 -6.70 -12.36 0.77
N ARG A 16 -6.04 -13.10 -0.09
CA ARG A 16 -6.42 -13.36 -1.48
C ARG A 16 -7.11 -14.73 -1.59
N PRO A 17 -7.86 -14.99 -2.68
CA PRO A 17 -8.55 -16.27 -2.87
C PRO A 17 -7.61 -17.48 -3.02
N ASP A 18 -6.35 -17.25 -3.38
CA ASP A 18 -5.31 -18.27 -3.61
C ASP A 18 -4.58 -18.73 -2.33
N ALA A 19 -5.19 -18.51 -1.16
CA ALA A 19 -4.58 -18.82 0.15
C ALA A 19 -3.25 -18.11 0.41
N THR A 20 -3.11 -16.87 -0.08
CA THR A 20 -1.99 -16.00 0.26
C THR A 20 -2.48 -14.65 0.81
N TRP A 21 -1.58 -13.91 1.44
CA TRP A 21 -1.78 -12.57 1.93
C TRP A 21 -0.94 -11.59 1.14
N LEU A 22 -1.57 -10.51 0.70
CA LEU A 22 -0.90 -9.33 0.20
C LEU A 22 -0.74 -8.31 1.32
N PHE A 23 0.49 -8.06 1.72
CA PHE A 23 0.87 -6.97 2.61
C PHE A 23 1.28 -5.75 1.80
N THR A 24 0.80 -4.57 2.18
CA THR A 24 1.23 -3.28 1.66
C THR A 24 1.77 -2.45 2.81
N LEU A 25 3.06 -2.12 2.74
CA LEU A 25 3.76 -1.30 3.71
C LEU A 25 3.98 0.07 3.10
N ARG A 26 3.52 1.11 3.79
CA ARG A 26 3.76 2.51 3.42
C ARG A 26 4.54 3.16 4.55
N TYR A 27 5.61 3.87 4.24
CA TYR A 27 6.47 4.53 5.23
C TYR A 27 7.14 5.75 4.63
N THR A 28 7.52 6.70 5.48
CA THR A 28 8.27 7.89 5.08
C THR A 28 9.69 7.79 5.60
N VAL A 29 10.66 8.06 4.73
CA VAL A 29 12.06 8.22 5.11
C VAL A 29 12.38 9.70 5.12
N TYR A 30 12.99 10.18 6.20
CA TYR A 30 13.47 11.55 6.33
C TYR A 30 14.98 11.58 6.16
N PHE A 31 15.47 12.63 5.50
CA PHE A 31 16.88 12.83 5.20
C PHE A 31 17.33 14.22 5.63
N ASP A 32 18.60 14.31 6.04
CA ASP A 32 19.28 15.58 6.21
C ASP A 32 19.67 16.17 4.84
N GLN A 33 19.99 17.47 4.85
CA GLN A 33 20.44 18.17 3.65
C GLN A 33 21.70 17.54 3.03
N SER A 34 22.62 17.03 3.86
CA SER A 34 23.86 16.37 3.42
C SER A 34 23.64 15.01 2.76
N GLU A 35 22.44 14.44 2.88
CA GLU A 35 22.12 13.12 2.36
C GLU A 35 21.37 13.17 1.03
N LEU A 36 20.94 14.36 0.60
CA LEU A 36 20.24 14.54 -0.66
C LEU A 36 21.14 14.17 -1.84
N GLY A 37 20.59 13.40 -2.78
CA GLY A 37 21.33 12.84 -3.92
C GLY A 37 22.06 11.52 -3.64
N LEU A 38 22.16 11.09 -2.37
CA LEU A 38 22.75 9.79 -2.04
C LEU A 38 21.80 8.63 -2.37
N ARG A 39 22.39 7.45 -2.60
CA ARG A 39 21.68 6.21 -2.91
C ARG A 39 21.44 5.39 -1.65
N PHE A 40 20.23 4.86 -1.54
CA PHE A 40 19.77 3.99 -0.46
C PHE A 40 19.11 2.75 -1.04
N ASP A 41 19.19 1.65 -0.30
CA ASP A 41 18.46 0.42 -0.56
C ASP A 41 17.47 0.23 0.58
N ASP A 42 16.19 0.06 0.26
CA ASP A 42 15.19 -0.33 1.25
C ASP A 42 14.72 -1.76 1.00
N SER A 43 14.47 -2.53 2.05
CA SER A 43 13.84 -3.86 1.99
C SER A 43 12.73 -3.95 3.02
N VAL A 44 11.80 -4.87 2.80
CA VAL A 44 10.71 -5.12 3.72
C VAL A 44 10.56 -6.61 3.96
N ALA A 45 10.18 -6.97 5.18
CA ALA A 45 9.85 -8.33 5.54
C ALA A 45 8.55 -8.36 6.33
N VAL A 46 7.78 -9.42 6.16
CA VAL A 46 6.57 -9.67 6.94
C VAL A 46 6.72 -11.07 7.51
N VAL A 47 7.11 -11.19 8.79
CA VAL A 47 7.78 -12.38 9.35
C VAL A 47 9.25 -12.45 8.91
N ALA A 48 10.11 -13.05 9.74
CA ALA A 48 11.58 -13.00 9.57
C ALA A 48 12.08 -13.61 8.24
N GLU A 49 11.38 -14.60 7.70
CA GLU A 49 11.81 -15.39 6.55
C GLU A 49 11.23 -14.88 5.21
N GLU A 50 10.19 -14.04 5.27
CA GLU A 50 9.43 -13.59 4.11
C GLU A 50 9.74 -12.14 3.77
N PHE A 51 10.75 -11.94 2.91
CA PHE A 51 11.27 -10.62 2.58
C PHE A 51 11.16 -10.29 1.09
N ALA A 52 10.90 -9.02 0.78
CA ALA A 52 11.07 -8.48 -0.55
C ALA A 52 12.51 -8.07 -0.79
N ALA A 53 12.97 -8.27 -2.04
CA ALA A 53 14.29 -7.84 -2.47
C ALA A 53 14.55 -6.35 -2.16
N PRO A 54 15.79 -5.99 -1.80
CA PRO A 54 16.17 -4.59 -1.65
C PRO A 54 15.90 -3.81 -2.94
N VAL A 55 15.28 -2.64 -2.83
CA VAL A 55 15.01 -1.75 -3.98
C VAL A 55 15.83 -0.48 -3.82
N PRO A 56 16.69 -0.14 -4.79
CA PRO A 56 17.47 1.09 -4.73
C PRO A 56 16.57 2.30 -4.97
N PHE A 57 16.92 3.43 -4.33
CA PHE A 57 16.36 4.74 -4.62
C PHE A 57 17.36 5.85 -4.24
N VAL A 58 17.05 7.09 -4.66
CA VAL A 58 17.83 8.28 -4.35
C VAL A 58 17.05 9.14 -3.36
N ALA A 59 17.73 9.72 -2.37
CA ALA A 59 17.15 10.75 -1.50
C ALA A 59 16.92 12.04 -2.30
N CYS A 60 15.77 12.14 -2.97
CA CYS A 60 15.42 13.27 -3.84
C CYS A 60 14.78 14.46 -3.10
N GLY A 61 14.64 14.38 -1.78
CA GLY A 61 14.09 15.43 -0.94
C GLY A 61 14.24 15.10 0.54
N ARG A 62 13.89 16.05 1.41
CA ARG A 62 13.99 15.90 2.88
C ARG A 62 13.07 14.82 3.43
N SER A 63 12.03 14.45 2.66
CA SER A 63 11.17 13.31 2.95
C SER A 63 10.84 12.58 1.66
N VAL A 64 10.87 11.25 1.70
CA VAL A 64 10.48 10.38 0.60
C VAL A 64 9.47 9.36 1.11
N LEU A 65 8.28 9.38 0.52
CA LEU A 65 7.25 8.37 0.78
C LEU A 65 7.54 7.13 -0.05
N ARG A 66 7.55 5.97 0.60
CA ARG A 66 7.80 4.67 -0.01
C ARG A 66 6.59 3.77 0.21
N THR A 67 6.32 2.92 -0.78
CA THR A 67 5.29 1.88 -0.71
C THR A 67 5.88 0.58 -1.26
N LYS A 68 5.75 -0.49 -0.49
CA LYS A 68 6.19 -1.84 -0.90
C LYS A 68 5.10 -2.86 -0.64
N ARG A 69 5.17 -3.94 -1.40
CA ARG A 69 4.23 -5.06 -1.30
C ARG A 69 5.01 -6.35 -1.11
N VAL A 70 4.49 -7.21 -0.24
CA VAL A 70 5.01 -8.56 0.02
C VAL A 70 3.82 -9.50 -0.08
N VAL A 71 4.02 -10.64 -0.73
CA VAL A 71 3.08 -11.75 -0.73
C VAL A 71 3.60 -12.80 0.22
N VAL A 72 2.74 -13.31 1.09
CA VAL A 72 3.08 -14.34 2.08
C VAL A 72 2.00 -15.41 2.09
N ASP A 73 2.35 -16.67 2.27
CA ASP A 73 1.37 -17.75 2.32
C ASP A 73 0.52 -17.71 3.61
N ASP A 74 -0.76 -18.08 3.51
CA ASP A 74 -1.70 -18.11 4.64
C ASP A 74 -1.24 -19.05 5.76
N ASP A 75 -0.59 -20.16 5.41
CA ASP A 75 -0.03 -21.12 6.37
C ASP A 75 1.04 -20.51 7.27
N VAL A 76 1.87 -19.59 6.75
CA VAL A 76 2.89 -18.89 7.54
C VAL A 76 2.23 -17.94 8.53
N ILE A 77 1.20 -17.23 8.09
CA ILE A 77 0.49 -16.23 8.90
C ILE A 77 -0.36 -16.89 10.01
N THR A 78 -1.00 -18.02 9.72
CA THR A 78 -1.89 -18.72 10.66
C THR A 78 -1.14 -19.44 11.78
N ARG A 79 0.14 -19.80 11.57
CA ARG A 79 1.00 -20.43 12.59
C ARG A 79 1.60 -19.46 13.60
N LEU A 80 1.46 -18.14 13.40
CA LEU A 80 2.11 -17.11 14.21
C LEU A 80 1.09 -16.31 15.02
N ASP A 81 1.37 -16.17 16.32
CA ASP A 81 0.54 -15.36 17.23
C ASP A 81 0.80 -13.84 17.08
N ASP A 82 1.99 -13.47 16.60
CA ASP A 82 2.39 -12.08 16.36
C ASP A 82 3.04 -11.90 14.98
N VAL A 83 2.31 -11.28 14.06
CA VAL A 83 2.84 -10.92 12.74
C VAL A 83 3.37 -9.50 12.78
N ARG A 84 4.66 -9.34 12.45
CA ARG A 84 5.33 -8.04 12.36
C ARG A 84 5.79 -7.77 10.94
N ALA A 85 5.59 -6.54 10.52
CA ALA A 85 6.14 -5.99 9.30
C ALA A 85 7.35 -5.13 9.65
N THR A 86 8.47 -5.36 8.98
CA THR A 86 9.74 -4.71 9.23
C THR A 86 10.23 -4.05 7.95
N VAL A 87 10.69 -2.81 8.05
CA VAL A 87 11.37 -2.06 7.00
C VAL A 87 12.83 -1.93 7.42
N CYS A 88 13.74 -2.25 6.50
CA CYS A 88 15.17 -1.99 6.65
C CYS A 88 15.59 -0.98 5.59
N LEU A 89 16.35 0.05 6.00
CA LEU A 89 16.91 1.07 5.13
C LEU A 89 18.42 1.06 5.30
N ARG A 90 19.16 0.96 4.19
CA ARG A 90 20.62 0.98 4.18
C ARG A 90 21.11 2.05 3.21
N ARG A 91 22.10 2.84 3.64
CA ARG A 91 22.84 3.71 2.71
C ARG A 91 23.74 2.84 1.85
N ARG A 92 23.70 3.01 0.53
CA ARG A 92 24.59 2.25 -0.35
C ARG A 92 26.03 2.69 -0.15
N GLY A 93 26.90 1.74 0.20
CA GLY A 93 28.29 2.01 0.61
C GLY A 93 28.46 2.37 2.09
N GLY A 94 27.39 2.36 2.89
CA GLY A 94 27.45 2.43 4.35
C GLY A 94 27.25 1.07 5.00
N ALA A 95 27.79 0.87 6.20
CA ALA A 95 27.61 -0.35 6.98
C ALA A 95 26.26 -0.36 7.74
N ASP A 96 25.77 0.81 8.12
CA ASP A 96 24.61 0.93 9.01
C ASP A 96 23.28 0.67 8.29
N ALA A 97 22.43 -0.10 8.96
CA ALA A 97 21.05 -0.33 8.56
C ALA A 97 20.11 0.21 9.65
N LEU A 98 19.10 0.94 9.22
CA LEU A 98 18.03 1.47 10.06
C LEU A 98 16.81 0.56 9.90
N THR A 99 16.27 0.13 11.03
CA THR A 99 15.15 -0.81 11.03
C THR A 99 13.97 -0.21 11.77
N GLN A 100 12.77 -0.39 11.21
CA GLN A 100 11.53 -0.06 11.88
C GLN A 100 10.51 -1.17 11.69
N SER A 101 9.87 -1.57 12.77
CA SER A 101 8.85 -2.63 12.75
C SER A 101 7.53 -2.12 13.29
N ALA A 102 6.44 -2.62 12.72
CA ALA A 102 5.08 -2.41 13.22
C ALA A 102 4.36 -3.75 13.30
N ARG A 103 3.57 -3.92 14.37
CA ARG A 103 2.66 -5.06 14.48
C ARG A 103 1.61 -4.95 13.38
N VAL A 104 1.41 -6.02 12.64
CA VAL A 104 0.29 -6.12 11.71
C VAL A 104 -0.96 -6.30 12.55
N ARG A 105 -1.62 -5.18 12.86
CA ARG A 105 -2.97 -5.24 13.40
C ARG A 105 -3.82 -5.85 12.28
N ARG A 106 -4.48 -6.97 12.58
CA ARG A 106 -5.42 -7.65 11.71
C ARG A 106 -6.59 -6.67 11.49
N ILE A 107 -6.43 -5.70 10.59
CA ILE A 107 -7.51 -4.82 10.17
C ILE A 107 -8.46 -5.78 9.48
N SER A 108 -9.54 -6.10 10.20
CA SER A 108 -10.66 -6.92 9.74
C SER A 108 -10.83 -6.67 8.27
N ALA A 109 -10.81 -7.76 7.48
CA ALA A 109 -10.99 -7.72 6.04
C ALA A 109 -11.91 -6.57 5.73
N GLN A 110 -11.38 -5.49 5.14
CA GLN A 110 -12.25 -4.54 4.50
C GLN A 110 -12.90 -5.38 3.43
N SER A 111 -14.08 -5.91 3.76
CA SER A 111 -15.08 -6.39 2.84
C SER A 111 -14.92 -5.51 1.62
N LEU A 112 -14.71 -6.14 0.47
CA LEU A 112 -14.73 -5.48 -0.82
C LEU A 112 -15.99 -4.62 -0.82
N GLY A 113 -15.82 -3.35 -0.42
CA GLY A 113 -16.91 -2.44 -0.23
C GLY A 113 -17.57 -2.39 -1.58
N THR A 114 -18.81 -2.85 -1.63
CA THR A 114 -19.71 -2.63 -2.75
C THR A 114 -19.53 -1.17 -3.12
N ARG A 115 -18.83 -0.94 -4.24
CA ARG A 115 -18.63 0.38 -4.81
C ARG A 115 -20.01 1.02 -4.83
N PRO A 116 -20.27 2.14 -4.12
CA PRO A 116 -21.46 2.90 -4.39
C PRO A 116 -21.30 3.32 -5.85
N ARG A 117 -22.07 2.68 -6.73
CA ARG A 117 -22.25 3.23 -8.07
C ARG A 117 -22.79 4.62 -7.82
N GLY A 118 -22.01 5.63 -8.23
CA GLY A 118 -22.44 7.02 -8.16
C GLY A 118 -23.82 7.18 -8.81
N PRO A 119 -24.53 8.27 -8.52
CA PRO A 119 -25.90 8.49 -8.98
C PRO A 119 -25.93 8.28 -10.49
N GLY A 120 -26.74 7.30 -10.91
CA GLY A 120 -26.87 6.93 -12.31
C GLY A 120 -27.32 8.15 -13.10
N THR A 121 -26.50 8.55 -14.07
CA THR A 121 -26.97 9.34 -15.20
C THR A 121 -28.07 8.52 -15.87
N VAL A 122 -29.34 8.90 -15.65
CA VAL A 122 -30.45 8.33 -16.40
C VAL A 122 -30.30 8.83 -17.83
N SER A 123 -29.86 7.91 -18.69
CA SER A 123 -29.91 8.05 -20.14
C SER A 123 -31.37 8.30 -20.52
N SER A 124 -31.65 9.42 -21.20
CA SER A 124 -32.95 9.70 -21.79
C SER A 124 -33.24 8.67 -22.88
N THR A 125 -33.99 7.63 -22.52
CA THR A 125 -34.55 6.69 -23.48
C THR A 125 -35.64 7.40 -24.27
N GLY A 126 -35.30 7.77 -25.50
CA GLY A 126 -36.30 7.95 -26.52
C GLY A 126 -37.08 6.65 -26.74
N ARG A 127 -38.41 6.72 -26.62
CA ARG A 127 -39.33 6.04 -27.55
C ARG A 127 -40.76 6.53 -27.35
N LEU A 128 -41.22 7.23 -28.39
CA LEU A 128 -42.51 7.09 -29.07
C LEU A 128 -43.70 6.65 -28.20
N SER A 129 -44.61 7.59 -27.95
CA SER A 129 -46.03 7.30 -27.84
C SER A 129 -46.76 8.21 -28.82
N GLY A 130 -47.31 7.60 -29.86
CA GLY A 130 -48.14 8.27 -30.85
C GLY A 130 -49.47 8.70 -30.22
N GLY A 131 -49.94 9.86 -30.65
CA GLY A 131 -51.26 10.39 -30.35
C GLY A 131 -51.54 11.53 -31.31
N ALA A 132 -52.09 11.20 -32.48
CA ALA A 132 -52.62 12.18 -33.41
C ALA A 132 -53.86 12.85 -32.81
N SER A 133 -53.99 14.17 -32.93
CA SER A 133 -55.16 14.81 -33.55
C SER A 133 -55.16 16.35 -33.45
N ARG A 134 -55.35 16.97 -34.63
CA ARG A 134 -56.12 18.20 -34.92
C ARG A 134 -55.52 19.56 -34.51
N GLY A 135 -55.21 20.38 -35.53
CA GLY A 135 -55.36 21.85 -35.49
C GLY A 135 -56.85 22.27 -35.40
N PRO A 136 -57.25 23.55 -35.61
CA PRO A 136 -56.56 24.57 -36.43
C PRO A 136 -56.56 26.01 -35.85
N SER A 137 -55.95 26.90 -36.65
CA SER A 137 -56.04 28.38 -36.73
C SER A 137 -55.18 29.20 -35.77
#